data_AF-A0ABD3QY87-F1
#
_entry.id   AF-A0ABD3QY87-F1
#
_cell.length_a   1.000
_cell.length_b   1.000
_cell.length_c   1.000
_cell.angle_alpha   90.00
_cell.angle_beta   90.00
_cell.angle_gamma   90.00
#
_symmetry.space_group_name_H-M   'P 1'
#
loop_
_entity.id
_entity.type
_entity.pdbx_description
1 polymer ?
#
loop_
_entity_poly.entity_id
_entity_poly.type
_entity_poly.pdbx_seq_one_letter_code
_entity_poly.pdbx_strand_id
1 'polypeptide(L)'
;MVAGAEDGSMVIWYASNDRLAEAQVIVHPGCVWGVSTLIRSSDFVTACHNGHICVFTQRPSRTVPDPVLSSFREAAEGFRAARSLGPSPEEIAQLPAWERNVLMRGKSEGQVQVIQHDSRAVAAQWSAISGTWIEVGEVTGTNTNAGMLDGRRYDHVLPIEIDMPGGLCVRSRSGTTTVRIRL
;
A
#
# COMPACT_ATOMS: atom_id res chain seq x y z
N MET A 1 -12.29 -16.08 -11.09
CA MET A 1 -12.13 -14.61 -11.19
C MET A 1 -10.68 -14.26 -10.91
N VAL A 2 -10.15 -13.21 -11.54
CA VAL A 2 -8.77 -12.75 -11.32
C VAL A 2 -8.76 -11.23 -11.17
N ALA A 3 -7.99 -10.70 -10.23
CA ALA A 3 -7.81 -9.27 -10.03
C ALA A 3 -6.35 -8.97 -9.70
N GLY A 4 -5.88 -7.80 -10.12
CA GLY A 4 -4.55 -7.28 -9.80
C GLY A 4 -4.65 -6.00 -8.98
N ALA A 5 -3.59 -5.69 -8.26
CA ALA A 5 -3.47 -4.50 -7.42
C ALA A 5 -2.12 -3.78 -7.63
N GLU A 6 -2.07 -2.52 -7.22
CA GLU A 6 -0.89 -1.65 -7.35
C GLU A 6 0.26 -2.06 -6.44
N ASP A 7 -0.02 -2.79 -5.36
CA ASP A 7 0.98 -3.37 -4.47
C ASP A 7 1.67 -4.61 -5.09
N GLY A 8 1.30 -4.99 -6.32
CA GLY A 8 1.81 -6.17 -7.02
C GLY A 8 1.08 -7.46 -6.63
N SER A 9 0.06 -7.39 -5.77
CA SER A 9 -0.76 -8.54 -5.43
C SER A 9 -1.69 -8.88 -6.61
N MET A 10 -1.72 -10.16 -6.98
CA MET A 10 -2.72 -10.70 -7.88
C MET A 10 -3.48 -11.82 -7.21
N VAL A 11 -4.80 -11.70 -7.19
CA VAL A 11 -5.68 -12.65 -6.51
C VAL A 11 -6.49 -13.44 -7.52
N ILE A 12 -6.51 -14.75 -7.33
CA ILE A 12 -7.26 -15.71 -8.12
C ILE A 12 -8.32 -16.33 -7.20
N TRP A 13 -9.58 -16.22 -7.60
CA TRP A 13 -10.68 -16.91 -6.95
C TRP A 13 -11.20 -18.03 -7.84
N TYR A 14 -11.28 -19.23 -7.28
CA TYR A 14 -11.94 -20.36 -7.90
C TYR A 14 -13.42 -20.34 -7.53
N ALA A 15 -14.31 -20.36 -8.52
CA ALA A 15 -15.73 -20.53 -8.28
C ALA A 15 -16.04 -22.03 -8.42
N SER A 16 -16.49 -22.67 -7.34
CA SER A 16 -17.11 -23.99 -7.42
C SER A 16 -18.42 -23.99 -6.63
N ASN A 17 -19.48 -24.53 -7.25
CA ASN A 17 -20.81 -24.72 -6.65
C ASN A 17 -21.35 -23.52 -5.83
N ASP A 18 -21.44 -22.32 -6.41
CA ASP A 18 -21.98 -21.10 -5.77
C ASP A 18 -21.28 -20.65 -4.47
N ARG A 19 -20.07 -21.15 -4.21
CA ARG A 19 -19.20 -20.64 -3.16
C ARG A 19 -17.91 -20.11 -3.77
N LEU A 20 -17.50 -18.91 -3.35
CA LEU A 20 -16.13 -18.45 -3.54
C LEU A 20 -15.22 -19.39 -2.74
N ALA A 21 -14.40 -20.18 -3.45
CA ALA A 21 -13.36 -20.97 -2.82
C ALA A 21 -12.18 -20.07 -2.41
N GLU A 22 -11.21 -20.67 -1.72
CA GLU A 22 -10.02 -19.99 -1.23
C GLU A 22 -9.30 -19.21 -2.33
N ALA A 23 -8.97 -17.96 -2.00
CA ALA A 23 -8.24 -17.06 -2.87
C ALA A 23 -6.75 -17.43 -2.89
N GLN A 24 -6.18 -17.64 -4.07
CA GLN A 24 -4.73 -17.76 -4.22
C GLN A 24 -4.15 -16.39 -4.56
N VAL A 25 -3.10 -15.99 -3.85
CA VAL A 25 -2.36 -14.75 -4.13
C VAL A 25 -1.03 -15.07 -4.77
N ILE A 26 -0.72 -14.39 -5.89
CA ILE A 26 0.59 -14.40 -6.54
C ILE A 26 1.14 -12.98 -6.54
N VAL A 27 2.39 -12.82 -6.12
CA VAL A 27 3.05 -11.51 -6.08
C VAL A 27 3.80 -11.29 -7.38
N HIS A 28 3.63 -10.10 -7.94
CA HIS A 28 4.31 -9.63 -9.15
C HIS A 28 5.50 -8.72 -8.83
N PRO A 29 6.54 -8.71 -9.68
CA PRO A 29 7.64 -7.74 -9.63
C PRO A 29 7.21 -6.37 -10.20
N GLY A 30 6.05 -5.87 -9.78
CA GLY A 30 5.49 -4.61 -10.23
C GLY A 30 3.99 -4.48 -10.00
N CYS A 31 3.50 -3.23 -10.02
CA CYS A 31 2.07 -2.91 -10.05
C CYS A 31 1.38 -3.63 -11.21
N VAL A 32 0.31 -4.37 -10.93
CA VAL A 32 -0.47 -5.07 -11.95
C VAL A 32 -1.56 -4.14 -12.46
N TRP A 33 -1.50 -3.78 -13.74
CA TRP A 33 -2.46 -2.85 -14.36
C TRP A 33 -3.53 -3.53 -15.19
N GLY A 34 -3.23 -4.72 -15.72
CA GLY A 34 -4.13 -5.46 -16.56
C GLY A 34 -4.11 -6.94 -16.22
N VAL A 35 -5.28 -7.56 -16.24
CA VAL A 35 -5.43 -9.01 -16.12
C VAL A 35 -6.44 -9.48 -17.17
N SER A 36 -6.14 -10.59 -17.83
CA SER A 36 -7.04 -11.20 -18.82
C SER A 36 -7.00 -12.71 -18.72
N THR A 37 -8.17 -13.35 -18.70
CA THR A 37 -8.29 -14.81 -18.76
C THR A 37 -8.28 -15.26 -20.22
N LEU A 38 -7.56 -16.34 -20.51
CA LEU A 38 -7.46 -16.87 -21.87
C LEU A 38 -8.60 -17.87 -22.13
N ILE A 39 -9.67 -17.48 -22.83
CA ILE A 39 -10.92 -18.26 -22.99
C ILE A 39 -10.71 -19.74 -23.41
N ARG A 40 -9.63 -20.05 -24.15
CA ARG A 40 -9.35 -21.40 -24.67
C ARG A 40 -8.45 -22.26 -23.76
N SER A 41 -8.02 -21.73 -22.62
CA SER A 41 -7.13 -22.38 -21.66
C SER A 41 -7.49 -21.97 -20.23
N SER A 42 -7.23 -22.81 -19.23
CA SER A 42 -7.34 -22.40 -17.82
C SER A 42 -6.18 -21.49 -17.37
N ASP A 43 -5.66 -20.69 -18.29
CA ASP A 43 -4.52 -19.81 -18.13
C ASP A 43 -4.99 -18.35 -18.09
N PHE A 44 -4.14 -17.48 -17.58
CA PHE A 44 -4.39 -16.05 -17.58
C PHE A 44 -3.10 -15.27 -17.82
N VAL A 45 -3.26 -14.00 -18.18
CA VAL A 45 -2.18 -13.08 -18.48
C VAL A 45 -2.30 -11.88 -17.58
N THR A 46 -1.17 -11.39 -17.10
CA THR A 46 -1.07 -10.09 -16.42
C THR A 46 -0.13 -9.15 -17.16
N ALA A 47 -0.37 -7.85 -17.01
CA ALA A 47 0.48 -6.78 -17.50
C ALA A 47 0.83 -5.85 -16.33
N CYS A 48 2.13 -5.60 -16.16
CA CYS A 48 2.67 -4.75 -15.10
C CYS A 48 3.08 -3.37 -15.64
N HIS A 49 3.15 -2.37 -14.76
CA HIS A 49 3.54 -0.99 -15.11
C HIS A 49 4.91 -0.85 -15.81
N ASN A 50 5.82 -1.76 -15.52
CA ASN A 50 7.18 -1.81 -16.09
C ASN A 50 7.23 -2.52 -17.45
N GLY A 51 6.09 -2.79 -18.08
CA GLY A 51 6.01 -3.44 -19.39
C GLY A 51 6.14 -4.97 -19.35
N HIS A 52 6.30 -5.58 -18.16
CA HIS A 52 6.32 -7.03 -18.04
C HIS A 52 4.93 -7.64 -18.25
N ILE A 53 4.86 -8.61 -19.15
CA ILE A 53 3.66 -9.41 -19.40
C ILE A 53 3.96 -10.85 -18.99
N CYS A 54 3.14 -11.40 -18.09
CA CYS A 54 3.34 -12.75 -17.56
C CYS A 54 2.14 -13.64 -17.89
N VAL A 55 2.41 -14.83 -18.41
CA VAL A 55 1.38 -15.86 -18.67
C VAL A 55 1.48 -16.92 -17.58
N PHE A 56 0.36 -17.18 -16.92
CA PHE A 56 0.26 -18.17 -15.86
C PHE A 56 -0.55 -19.36 -16.35
N THR A 57 -0.01 -20.55 -16.09
CA THR A 57 -0.62 -21.81 -16.53
C THR A 57 -0.58 -22.84 -15.42
N GLN A 58 -1.59 -23.70 -15.39
CA GLN A 58 -1.62 -24.88 -14.55
C GLN A 58 -0.95 -26.10 -15.22
N ARG A 59 -0.53 -25.99 -16.49
CA ARG A 59 0.01 -27.11 -17.26
C ARG A 59 1.53 -27.19 -17.12
N PRO A 60 2.08 -28.26 -16.50
CA PRO A 60 3.52 -28.40 -16.30
C PRO A 60 4.33 -28.37 -17.61
N SER A 61 3.75 -28.85 -18.71
CA SER A 61 4.39 -28.85 -20.04
C SER A 61 4.58 -27.46 -20.65
N ARG A 62 3.95 -26.43 -20.09
CA ARG A 62 4.06 -25.03 -20.53
C ARG A 62 4.70 -24.14 -19.46
N THR A 63 5.18 -24.73 -18.37
CA THR A 63 5.89 -24.02 -17.31
C THR A 63 7.32 -23.76 -17.74
N VAL A 64 7.83 -22.57 -17.38
CA VAL A 64 9.23 -22.20 -17.60
C VAL A 64 10.17 -23.00 -16.67
N PRO A 65 11.46 -23.15 -17.00
CA PRO A 65 12.43 -23.82 -16.13
C PRO A 65 12.57 -23.16 -14.76
N ASP A 66 12.98 -23.94 -13.76
CA ASP A 66 13.15 -23.47 -12.36
C ASP A 66 13.98 -22.18 -12.20
N PRO A 67 15.10 -21.97 -12.91
CA PRO A 67 15.86 -20.72 -12.79
C PRO A 67 15.03 -19.47 -13.12
N VAL A 68 14.12 -19.57 -14.09
CA VAL A 68 13.26 -18.45 -14.50
C VAL A 68 12.17 -18.20 -13.44
N LEU A 69 11.60 -19.27 -12.86
CA LEU A 69 10.64 -19.16 -11.75
C LEU A 69 11.29 -18.53 -10.52
N SER A 70 12.51 -18.93 -10.19
CA SER A 70 13.26 -18.38 -9.05
C SER A 70 13.55 -16.90 -9.22
N SER A 71 14.03 -16.48 -10.41
CA SER A 71 14.27 -15.08 -10.71
C SER A 71 12.99 -14.23 -10.63
N PHE A 72 11.86 -14.76 -11.11
CA PHE A 72 10.56 -14.08 -10.96
C PHE A 72 10.16 -13.89 -9.49
N ARG A 73 10.32 -14.93 -8.65
CA ARG A 73 10.00 -14.85 -7.22
C ARG A 73 10.89 -13.86 -6.48
N GLU A 74 12.20 -13.88 -6.75
CA GLU A 74 13.15 -12.95 -6.16
C GLU A 74 12.82 -11.50 -6.54
N ALA A 75 12.51 -11.24 -7.81
CA ALA A 75 12.09 -9.91 -8.26
C ALA A 75 10.76 -9.46 -7.61
N ALA A 76 9.81 -10.38 -7.41
CA ALA A 76 8.54 -10.09 -6.75
C ALA A 76 8.74 -9.78 -5.26
N GLU A 77 9.61 -10.52 -4.58
CA GLU A 77 10.01 -10.25 -3.19
C GLU A 77 10.73 -8.91 -3.06
N GLY A 78 11.64 -8.60 -3.99
CA GLY A 78 12.33 -7.32 -4.05
C GLY A 78 11.37 -6.14 -4.24
N PHE A 79 10.40 -6.27 -5.15
CA PHE A 79 9.38 -5.24 -5.36
C PHE A 79 8.53 -5.01 -4.10
N ARG A 80 8.10 -6.09 -3.44
CA ARG A 80 7.32 -6.02 -2.20
C ARG A 80 8.12 -5.37 -1.07
N ALA A 81 9.39 -5.76 -0.91
CA ALA A 81 10.29 -5.19 0.10
C ALA A 81 10.53 -3.69 -0.14
N ALA A 82 10.76 -3.28 -1.39
CA ALA A 82 10.94 -1.87 -1.74
C ALA A 82 9.72 -1.01 -1.37
N ARG A 83 8.50 -1.50 -1.56
CA ARG A 83 7.27 -0.79 -1.16
C ARG A 83 7.03 -0.75 0.34
N SER A 84 7.65 -1.65 1.10
CA SER A 84 7.61 -1.61 2.56
C SER A 84 8.56 -0.57 3.14
N LEU A 85 9.54 -0.12 2.37
CA LEU A 85 10.39 1.02 2.70
C LEU A 85 9.62 2.30 2.40
N GLY A 86 9.83 3.34 3.22
CA GLY A 86 9.29 4.67 2.94
C GLY A 86 9.87 5.26 1.66
N PRO A 87 9.46 6.48 1.28
CA PRO A 87 10.05 7.16 0.12
C PRO A 87 11.58 7.22 0.29
N SER A 88 12.29 6.87 -0.78
CA SER A 88 13.75 6.94 -0.85
C SER A 88 14.25 8.39 -0.74
N PRO A 89 15.51 8.63 -0.32
CA PRO A 89 16.07 9.99 -0.31
C PRO A 89 15.95 10.71 -1.67
N GLU A 90 16.10 9.98 -2.78
CA GLU A 90 15.96 10.51 -4.13
C GLU A 90 14.51 10.91 -4.46
N GLU A 91 13.51 10.15 -3.99
CA GLU A 91 12.10 10.50 -4.13
C GLU A 91 11.74 11.70 -3.25
N ILE A 92 12.27 11.75 -2.02
CA ILE A 92 12.07 12.89 -1.11
C ILE A 92 12.63 14.18 -1.72
N ALA A 93 13.82 14.12 -2.33
CA ALA A 93 14.46 15.29 -2.96
C ALA A 93 13.71 15.83 -4.19
N GLN A 94 12.81 15.04 -4.80
CA GLN A 94 11.97 15.47 -5.92
C GLN A 94 10.66 16.12 -5.47
N LEU A 95 10.32 16.03 -4.19
CA LEU A 95 9.11 16.65 -3.65
C LEU A 95 9.26 18.18 -3.58
N PRO A 96 8.14 18.93 -3.62
CA PRO A 96 8.17 20.36 -3.38
C PRO A 96 8.75 20.68 -2.00
N ALA A 97 9.70 21.60 -1.93
CA ALA A 97 10.29 22.06 -0.67
C ALA A 97 9.27 22.86 0.16
N TRP A 98 9.27 22.65 1.47
CA TRP A 98 8.38 23.33 2.41
C TRP A 98 8.44 24.85 2.30
N GLU A 99 9.63 25.44 2.24
CA GLU A 99 9.77 26.91 2.20
C GLU A 99 9.13 27.49 0.93
N ARG A 100 9.18 26.75 -0.18
CA ARG A 100 8.54 27.15 -1.43
C ARG A 100 7.02 26.97 -1.36
N ASN A 101 6.54 25.93 -0.69
CA ASN A 101 5.11 25.64 -0.57
C ASN A 101 4.38 26.61 0.38
N VAL A 102 5.06 27.16 1.39
CA VAL A 102 4.51 28.25 2.24
C VAL A 102 4.06 29.46 1.40
N LEU A 103 4.70 29.70 0.25
CA LEU A 103 4.35 30.78 -0.66
C LEU A 103 3.20 30.42 -1.62
N MET A 104 2.84 29.14 -1.74
CA MET A 104 1.80 28.67 -2.65
C MET A 104 0.49 28.41 -1.90
N ARG A 105 -0.56 29.15 -2.26
CA ARG A 105 -1.91 28.89 -1.74
C ARG A 105 -2.42 27.53 -2.24
N GLY A 106 -3.02 26.78 -1.32
CA GLY A 106 -3.83 25.62 -1.68
C GLY A 106 -5.07 26.02 -2.47
N LYS A 107 -5.59 25.07 -3.24
CA LYS A 107 -6.76 25.21 -4.11
C LYS A 107 -8.07 25.19 -3.32
N SER A 108 -8.12 24.43 -2.23
CA SER A 108 -9.30 24.25 -1.38
C SER A 108 -8.92 23.84 0.03
N GLU A 109 -9.75 24.18 1.03
CA GLU A 109 -9.63 23.68 2.40
C GLU A 109 -9.50 22.15 2.42
N GLY A 110 -8.60 21.64 3.26
CA GLY A 110 -8.40 20.20 3.40
C GLY A 110 -7.55 19.56 2.30
N GLN A 111 -7.09 20.30 1.28
CA GLN A 111 -6.20 19.75 0.25
C GLN A 111 -4.94 19.17 0.89
N VAL A 112 -4.62 17.91 0.59
CA VAL A 112 -3.40 17.25 1.08
C VAL A 112 -2.35 17.20 -0.02
N GLN A 113 -1.09 17.44 0.34
CA GLN A 113 0.06 17.32 -0.52
C GLN A 113 1.26 16.74 0.24
N VAL A 114 2.08 15.94 -0.43
CA VAL A 114 3.36 15.48 0.12
C VAL A 114 4.44 16.52 -0.19
N ILE A 115 5.16 16.97 0.84
CA ILE A 115 6.12 18.06 0.81
C ILE A 115 7.42 17.57 1.44
N GLN A 116 8.57 18.02 0.93
CA GLN A 116 9.85 17.81 1.60
C GLN A 116 10.00 18.83 2.74
N HIS A 117 10.15 18.35 3.97
CA HIS A 117 10.44 19.16 5.16
C HIS A 117 11.58 18.50 5.94
N ASP A 118 12.71 19.19 6.10
CA ASP A 118 13.90 18.69 6.80
C ASP A 118 14.40 17.30 6.33
N SER A 119 14.47 17.08 5.02
CA SER A 119 14.85 15.79 4.40
C SER A 119 13.89 14.63 4.67
N ARG A 120 12.65 14.92 5.11
CA ARG A 120 11.57 13.95 5.28
C ARG A 120 10.43 14.26 4.33
N ALA A 121 9.68 13.24 3.92
CA ALA A 121 8.42 13.42 3.21
C ALA A 121 7.31 13.62 4.25
N VAL A 122 6.67 14.79 4.26
CA VAL A 122 5.55 15.10 5.15
C VAL A 122 4.26 15.27 4.36
N ALA A 123 3.18 14.68 4.83
CA ALA A 123 1.84 14.98 4.37
C ALA A 123 1.39 16.29 5.04
N ALA A 124 1.10 17.30 4.23
CA ALA A 124 0.63 18.60 4.70
C ALA A 124 -0.76 18.89 4.14
N GLN A 125 -1.60 19.53 4.95
CA GLN A 125 -2.95 19.91 4.59
C GLN A 125 -3.08 21.43 4.50
N TRP A 126 -3.72 21.93 3.44
CA TRP A 126 -4.05 23.34 3.30
C TRP A 126 -5.22 23.73 4.20
N SER A 127 -5.01 24.76 5.02
CA SER A 127 -6.05 25.43 5.76
C SER A 127 -6.31 26.81 5.15
N ALA A 128 -7.48 26.99 4.54
CA ALA A 128 -7.98 28.27 4.04
C ALA A 128 -8.28 29.26 5.17
N ILE A 129 -8.63 28.76 6.37
CA ILE A 129 -8.85 29.59 7.56
C ILE A 129 -7.56 30.32 7.97
N SER A 130 -6.45 29.58 8.08
CA SER A 130 -5.15 30.17 8.42
C SER A 130 -4.40 30.72 7.20
N GLY A 131 -4.78 30.28 6.00
CA GLY A 131 -4.05 30.57 4.77
C GLY A 131 -2.67 29.92 4.73
N THR A 132 -2.51 28.76 5.38
CA THR A 132 -1.21 28.08 5.51
C THR A 132 -1.32 26.57 5.31
N TRP A 133 -0.18 25.93 5.02
CA TRP A 133 -0.04 24.48 5.06
C TRP A 133 0.26 24.02 6.49
N ILE A 134 -0.48 23.01 6.95
CA ILE A 134 -0.35 22.41 8.29
C ILE A 134 0.23 21.00 8.10
N GLU A 135 1.32 20.67 8.80
CA GLU A 135 1.87 19.31 8.80
C GLU A 135 0.89 18.35 9.50
N VAL A 136 0.49 17.29 8.79
CA VAL A 136 -0.45 16.26 9.29
C VAL A 136 0.31 15.01 9.77
N GLY A 137 1.45 14.70 9.16
CA GLY A 137 2.30 13.59 9.57
C GLY A 137 3.41 13.26 8.56
N GLU A 138 4.28 12.34 8.93
CA GLU A 138 5.38 11.87 8.08
C GLU A 138 4.95 10.68 7.21
N VAL A 139 5.25 10.74 5.91
CA VAL A 139 5.01 9.65 4.96
C VAL A 139 6.11 8.61 5.13
N THR A 140 5.75 7.51 5.78
CA THR A 140 6.65 6.37 6.03
C THR A 140 6.15 5.13 5.30
N GLY A 141 7.06 4.17 5.08
CA GLY A 141 6.73 2.90 4.41
C GLY A 141 5.76 2.07 5.24
N THR A 142 5.14 1.06 4.63
CA THR A 142 4.08 0.27 5.28
C THR A 142 4.52 -0.47 6.54
N ASN A 143 5.83 -0.58 6.80
CA ASN A 143 6.38 -1.38 7.91
C ASN A 143 6.69 -0.58 9.19
N THR A 144 6.56 0.75 9.22
CA THR A 144 6.88 1.56 10.41
C THR A 144 5.83 1.46 11.52
N ASN A 145 4.59 1.08 11.17
CA ASN A 145 3.50 0.90 12.13
C ASN A 145 3.27 -0.58 12.51
N ALA A 146 4.15 -1.50 12.08
CA ALA A 146 4.10 -2.88 12.50
C ALA A 146 4.41 -2.95 14.01
N GLY A 147 3.41 -3.32 14.80
CA GLY A 147 3.45 -3.24 16.26
C GLY A 147 3.01 -4.55 16.90
N MET A 148 3.55 -4.83 18.09
CA MET A 148 2.99 -5.85 18.97
C MET A 148 1.92 -5.21 19.85
N LEU A 149 0.72 -5.79 19.83
CA LEU A 149 -0.36 -5.47 20.77
C LEU A 149 -0.80 -6.76 21.44
N ASP A 150 -0.81 -6.80 22.78
CA ASP A 150 -1.18 -7.98 23.57
C ASP A 150 -0.41 -9.26 23.17
N GLY A 151 0.87 -9.11 22.83
CA GLY A 151 1.73 -10.21 22.39
C GLY A 151 1.41 -10.76 21.00
N ARG A 152 0.48 -10.15 20.26
CA ARG A 152 0.20 -10.47 18.86
C ARG A 152 0.80 -9.41 17.94
N ARG A 153 1.42 -9.86 16.86
CA ARG A 153 2.01 -9.00 15.83
C ARG A 153 0.94 -8.57 14.84
N TYR A 154 0.82 -7.27 14.59
CA TYR A 154 -0.08 -6.68 13.62
C TYR A 154 0.72 -5.85 12.62
N ASP A 155 0.23 -5.77 11.40
CA ASP A 155 0.87 -4.99 10.33
C ASP A 155 0.75 -3.48 10.60
N HIS A 156 -0.30 -3.06 11.30
CA HIS A 156 -0.51 -1.67 11.74
C HIS A 156 -1.09 -1.60 13.16
N VAL A 157 -0.47 -0.81 14.04
CA VAL A 157 -0.99 -0.42 15.35
C VAL A 157 -0.99 1.11 15.42
N LEU A 158 -2.19 1.70 15.46
CA LEU A 158 -2.35 3.16 15.51
C LEU A 158 -3.06 3.54 16.83
N PRO A 159 -2.50 4.47 17.63
CA PRO A 159 -3.24 5.04 18.75
C PRO A 159 -4.38 5.91 18.19
N ILE A 160 -5.61 5.60 18.59
CA ILE A 160 -6.76 6.44 18.25
C ILE A 160 -7.39 7.02 19.52
N GLU A 161 -7.73 8.30 19.48
CA GLU A 161 -8.60 8.93 20.46
C GLU A 161 -10.04 8.79 19.96
N ILE A 162 -10.90 8.16 20.75
CA ILE A 162 -12.33 8.03 20.43
C ILE A 162 -13.06 9.13 21.21
N ASP A 163 -13.56 10.12 20.49
CA ASP A 163 -14.42 11.15 21.10
C ASP A 163 -15.83 10.57 21.29
N MET A 164 -16.25 10.39 22.54
CA MET A 164 -17.63 9.99 22.85
C MET A 164 -18.51 11.24 22.96
N PRO A 165 -19.78 11.20 22.51
CA PRO A 165 -20.67 12.34 22.60
C PRO A 165 -20.94 12.67 24.08
N GLY A 166 -20.30 13.72 24.58
CA GLY A 166 -20.37 14.11 26.00
C GLY A 166 -19.30 15.09 26.49
N GLY A 167 -18.23 15.36 25.72
CA GLY A 167 -17.32 16.47 26.01
C GLY A 167 -16.51 16.36 27.31
N LEU A 168 -16.41 15.17 27.91
CA LEU A 168 -15.44 14.91 28.98
C LEU A 168 -14.21 14.20 28.39
N CYS A 169 -13.12 14.94 28.27
CA CYS A 169 -11.79 14.38 28.07
C CYS A 169 -11.33 13.69 29.35
N VAL A 170 -11.74 12.43 29.54
CA VAL A 170 -11.15 11.60 30.58
C VAL A 170 -9.80 11.12 30.06
N ARG A 171 -8.70 11.74 30.55
CA ARG A 171 -7.38 11.09 30.51
C ARG A 171 -7.46 9.85 31.40
N SER A 172 -7.85 8.71 30.83
CA SER A 172 -7.66 7.44 31.51
C SER A 172 -6.18 7.11 31.47
N ARG A 173 -5.55 7.09 32.66
CA ARG A 173 -4.32 6.31 32.83
C ARG A 173 -4.72 4.87 32.50
N SER A 174 -4.03 4.27 31.54
CA SER A 174 -4.13 2.86 31.10
C SER A 174 -5.46 2.42 30.46
N GLY A 175 -5.75 2.85 29.24
CA GLY A 175 -6.85 2.30 28.45
C GLY A 175 -6.79 2.62 26.97
N THR A 176 -5.80 2.10 26.25
CA THR A 176 -5.69 2.24 24.78
C THR A 176 -6.71 1.32 24.10
N THR A 177 -7.86 1.86 23.71
CA THR A 177 -8.80 1.15 22.82
C THR A 177 -8.17 1.09 21.43
N THR A 178 -7.63 -0.07 21.07
CA THR A 178 -6.98 -0.29 19.77
C THR A 178 -7.96 -0.98 18.81
N VAL A 179 -8.19 -0.38 17.63
CA VAL A 179 -9.00 -1.00 16.58
C VAL A 179 -8.16 -2.05 15.85
N ARG A 180 -8.73 -3.25 15.71
CA ARG A 180 -8.11 -4.40 15.06
C ARG A 180 -8.54 -4.43 13.60
N ILE A 181 -7.63 -4.11 12.68
CA ILE A 181 -7.88 -4.33 11.25
C ILE A 181 -7.07 -5.56 10.83
N ARG A 182 -7.78 -6.61 10.42
CA ARG A 182 -7.19 -7.80 9.79
C ARG A 182 -7.51 -7.69 8.31
N LEU A 183 -6.49 -7.49 7.49
CA LEU A 183 -6.59 -7.70 6.04
C LEU A 183 -6.42 -9.19 5.73
#